data_AF-A0A6V8NIF7-F1
#
_entry.id   AF-A0A6V8NIF7-F1
#
_cell.length_a   1.000
_cell.length_b   1.000
_cell.length_c   1.000
_cell.angle_alpha   90.00
_cell.angle_beta   90.00
_cell.angle_gamma   90.00
#
_symmetry.space_group_name_H-M   'P 1'
#
loop_
_entity.id
_entity.type
_entity.pdbx_description
1 polymer ?
#
loop_
_entity_poly.entity_id
_entity_poly.type
_entity_poly.pdbx_seq_one_letter_code
_entity_poly.pdbx_strand_id
1 'polypeptide(L)'
;EGSDGKTDSPMNKLNAIEAERKGKIQDLIAKYALNIRIEPLTAVAIETRVPLFWITIKRRLAARSFPVTYNTIVGGFDALPCESCFHPRGGYSVCDDKLHIVCGECFATCPSCGRQYCKACHKDTCPKCKRKS
;
A
#
# COMPACT_ATOMS: atom_id res chain seq x y z
N GLU A 1 46.65 -56.41 13.50
CA GLU A 1 45.78 -56.37 12.31
C GLU A 1 44.56 -55.53 12.62
N GLY A 2 44.05 -54.75 11.65
CA GLY A 2 42.71 -54.18 11.69
C GLY A 2 42.57 -52.74 12.18
N SER A 3 42.97 -51.78 11.34
CA SER A 3 42.67 -50.36 11.43
C SER A 3 41.18 -50.07 11.17
N ASP A 4 40.53 -49.27 12.02
CA ASP A 4 39.25 -48.62 11.69
C ASP A 4 39.26 -47.15 12.16
N GLY A 5 40.12 -46.36 11.51
CA GLY A 5 40.05 -44.90 11.55
C GLY A 5 38.86 -44.44 10.71
N LYS A 6 37.69 -44.33 11.34
CA LYS A 6 36.44 -43.87 10.71
C LYS A 6 36.62 -42.42 10.26
N THR A 7 36.91 -42.23 8.97
CA THR A 7 37.11 -40.93 8.34
C THR A 7 35.81 -40.14 8.37
N ASP A 8 35.80 -39.04 9.13
CA ASP A 8 34.76 -38.03 9.06
C ASP A 8 34.68 -37.46 7.63
N SER A 9 33.75 -37.99 6.83
CA SER A 9 33.47 -37.44 5.51
C SER A 9 33.10 -35.96 5.66
N PRO A 10 33.65 -35.05 4.83
CA PRO A 10 33.34 -33.61 4.88
C PRO A 10 31.83 -33.35 4.78
N MET A 11 31.09 -34.24 4.10
CA MET A 11 29.64 -34.19 4.01
C MET A 11 28.94 -34.34 5.38
N ASN A 12 29.47 -35.16 6.28
CA ASN A 12 28.91 -35.34 7.62
C ASN A 12 29.14 -34.11 8.50
N LYS A 13 30.29 -33.45 8.35
CA LYS A 13 30.59 -32.18 9.03
C LYS A 13 29.68 -31.06 8.52
N LEU A 14 29.45 -30.99 7.21
CA LEU A 14 28.50 -30.04 6.61
C LEU A 14 27.08 -30.26 7.11
N ASN A 15 26.62 -31.52 7.15
CA ASN A 15 25.30 -31.87 7.66
C ASN A 15 25.13 -31.49 9.14
N ALA A 16 26.17 -31.69 9.96
CA ALA A 16 26.16 -31.31 11.37
C ALA A 16 26.07 -29.79 11.57
N ILE A 17 26.85 -29.01 10.80
CA ILE A 17 26.82 -27.55 10.84
C ILE A 17 25.46 -27.01 10.39
N GLU A 18 24.87 -27.63 9.36
CA GLU A 18 23.57 -27.20 8.85
C GLU A 18 22.43 -27.53 9.82
N ALA A 19 22.49 -28.67 10.50
CA ALA A 19 21.57 -29.02 11.58
C ALA A 19 21.68 -28.03 12.76
N GLU A 20 22.90 -27.69 13.18
CA GLU A 20 23.14 -26.72 14.25
C GLU A 20 22.62 -25.33 13.86
N ARG A 21 22.86 -24.90 12.61
CA ARG A 21 22.35 -23.63 12.09
C ARG A 21 20.82 -23.59 12.11
N LYS A 22 20.15 -24.66 11.67
CA LYS A 22 18.68 -24.76 11.70
C LYS A 22 18.15 -24.69 13.14
N GLY A 23 18.78 -25.39 14.08
CA GLY A 23 18.44 -25.33 15.50
C GLY A 23 18.54 -23.90 16.06
N LYS A 24 19.67 -23.23 15.82
CA LYS A 24 19.88 -21.84 16.26
C LYS A 24 18.86 -20.86 15.67
N ILE A 25 18.49 -21.04 14.41
CA ILE A 25 17.45 -20.21 13.77
C ILE A 25 16.09 -20.45 14.45
N GLN A 26 15.72 -21.70 14.73
CA GLN A 26 14.47 -22.02 15.42
C GLN A 26 14.44 -21.47 16.84
N ASP A 27 15.55 -21.55 17.58
CA ASP A 27 15.67 -20.97 18.92
C ASP A 27 15.51 -19.45 18.89
N LEU A 28 16.07 -18.77 17.89
CA LEU A 28 15.88 -17.33 17.71
C LEU A 28 14.43 -17.00 17.36
N ILE A 29 13.80 -17.75 16.45
CA ILE A 29 12.39 -17.56 16.11
C ILE A 29 11.52 -17.75 17.35
N ALA A 30 11.73 -18.82 18.12
CA ALA A 30 10.96 -19.10 19.34
C ALA A 30 11.18 -18.02 20.41
N LYS A 31 12.43 -17.59 20.61
CA LYS A 31 12.79 -16.57 21.62
C LYS A 31 12.21 -15.20 21.30
N TYR A 32 12.12 -14.85 20.02
CA TYR A 32 11.61 -13.55 19.57
C TYR A 32 10.20 -13.63 18.97
N ALA A 33 9.50 -14.77 19.12
CA ALA A 33 8.11 -14.92 18.72
C ALA A 33 7.21 -14.10 19.67
N LEU A 34 6.73 -12.97 19.18
CA LEU A 34 5.76 -12.15 19.90
C LEU A 34 4.34 -12.58 19.50
N ASN A 35 3.58 -13.12 20.47
CA ASN A 35 2.16 -13.42 20.29
C ASN A 35 1.33 -12.22 20.74
N ILE A 36 0.82 -11.43 19.79
CA ILE A 36 -0.07 -10.32 20.07
C ILE A 36 -1.51 -10.83 19.95
N ARG A 37 -2.25 -10.83 21.05
CA ARG A 37 -3.71 -11.02 21.04
C ARG A 37 -4.37 -9.65 21.06
N ILE A 38 -5.16 -9.37 20.03
CA ILE A 38 -5.98 -8.16 19.95
C ILE A 38 -7.42 -8.59 20.12
N GLU A 39 -8.03 -8.20 21.24
CA GLU A 39 -9.43 -8.45 21.54
C GLU A 39 -10.16 -7.11 21.66
N PRO A 40 -11.25 -6.89 20.90
CA PRO A 40 -12.02 -5.66 21.02
C PRO A 40 -12.73 -5.63 22.40
N LEU A 41 -12.39 -4.66 23.24
CA LEU A 41 -13.00 -4.52 24.56
C LEU A 41 -14.44 -3.99 24.47
N THR A 42 -14.65 -2.95 23.66
CA THR A 42 -15.93 -2.26 23.52
C THR A 42 -16.07 -1.70 22.10
N ALA A 43 -17.30 -1.71 21.58
CA ALA A 43 -17.66 -1.00 20.35
C ALA A 43 -18.65 0.12 20.71
N VAL A 44 -18.42 1.33 20.19
CA VAL A 44 -19.31 2.47 20.35
C VAL A 44 -19.75 2.94 18.97
N ALA A 45 -21.07 3.03 18.77
CA ALA A 45 -21.65 3.64 17.58
C ALA A 45 -21.88 5.13 17.85
N ILE A 46 -21.25 6.00 17.05
CA ILE A 46 -21.46 7.44 17.11
C ILE A 46 -22.22 7.84 15.86
N GLU A 47 -23.47 8.28 16.04
CA GLU A 47 -24.25 8.90 14.98
C GLU A 47 -24.10 10.42 15.06
N THR A 48 -23.66 11.05 13.98
CA THR A 48 -23.53 12.50 13.90
C THR A 48 -24.04 13.01 12.56
N ARG A 49 -24.65 14.19 12.58
CA ARG A 49 -25.03 14.88 11.34
C ARG A 49 -23.80 15.56 10.76
N VAL A 50 -23.51 15.24 9.52
CA VAL A 50 -22.37 15.78 8.78
C VAL A 50 -22.90 16.74 7.72
N PRO A 51 -22.55 18.03 7.78
CA PRO A 51 -22.87 18.97 6.70
C PRO A 51 -22.14 18.56 5.42
N LEU A 52 -22.86 18.56 4.31
CA LEU A 52 -22.33 18.24 2.98
C LEU A 52 -22.24 19.52 2.15
N PHE A 53 -21.04 19.84 1.69
CA PHE A 53 -20.74 21.01 0.90
C PHE A 53 -20.41 20.59 -0.54
N TRP A 54 -21.08 21.21 -1.51
CA TRP A 54 -20.78 21.00 -2.91
C TRP A 54 -19.71 21.99 -3.36
N ILE A 55 -18.50 21.50 -3.63
CA ILE A 55 -17.46 22.31 -4.27
C ILE A 55 -17.49 22.08 -5.78
N THR A 56 -16.99 23.06 -6.53
CA THR A 56 -16.81 22.91 -7.98
C THR A 56 -15.33 22.84 -8.30
N ILE A 57 -14.90 21.69 -8.82
CA ILE A 57 -13.56 21.50 -9.39
C ILE A 57 -13.60 22.07 -10.80
N LYS A 58 -12.78 23.08 -11.07
CA LYS A 58 -12.69 23.74 -12.37
C LYS A 58 -11.30 23.55 -12.97
N ARG A 59 -11.25 23.13 -14.22
CA ARG A 59 -10.09 23.28 -15.11
C ARG A 59 -10.51 24.05 -16.36
N ARG A 60 -9.55 24.31 -17.25
CA ARG A 60 -9.74 25.14 -18.45
C ARG A 60 -10.97 24.79 -19.29
N LEU A 61 -11.24 23.49 -19.50
CA LEU A 61 -12.28 23.03 -20.43
C LEU A 61 -13.44 22.28 -19.76
N ALA A 62 -13.40 22.09 -18.45
CA ALA A 62 -14.36 21.27 -17.74
C ALA A 62 -14.57 21.73 -16.30
N ALA A 63 -15.76 21.48 -15.78
CA ALA A 63 -16.09 21.65 -14.37
C ALA A 63 -16.86 20.42 -13.85
N ARG A 64 -16.63 20.06 -12.59
CA ARG A 64 -17.31 18.94 -11.91
C ARG A 64 -17.66 19.35 -10.48
N SER A 65 -18.88 19.06 -10.06
CA SER A 65 -19.28 19.18 -8.65
C SER A 65 -18.75 18.00 -7.85
N PHE A 66 -18.16 18.26 -6.68
CA PHE A 66 -17.65 17.24 -5.78
C PHE A 66 -18.17 17.50 -4.35
N PRO A 67 -18.70 16.48 -3.66
CA PRO A 67 -19.15 16.64 -2.29
C PRO A 67 -17.96 16.59 -1.32
N VAL A 68 -17.89 17.54 -0.39
CA VAL A 68 -16.95 17.54 0.72
C VAL A 68 -17.74 17.58 2.02
N THR A 69 -17.38 16.70 2.93
CA THR A 69 -18.02 16.56 4.24
C THR A 69 -17.21 17.28 5.30
N TYR A 70 -17.91 17.97 6.21
CA TYR A 70 -17.28 18.58 7.39
C TYR A 70 -17.43 17.65 8.58
N ASN A 71 -16.32 17.05 9.00
CA ASN A 71 -16.26 16.17 10.15
C ASN A 71 -16.37 16.97 11.45
N THR A 72 -17.52 16.89 12.09
CA THR A 72 -17.84 17.62 13.32
C THR A 72 -17.06 17.13 14.53
N ILE A 73 -16.58 15.88 14.51
CA ILE A 73 -15.78 15.28 15.59
C ILE A 73 -14.34 15.75 15.50
N VAL A 74 -13.77 15.80 14.29
CA VAL A 74 -12.39 16.24 14.03
C VAL A 74 -12.28 17.77 13.93
N GLY A 75 -13.40 18.46 13.68
CA GLY A 75 -13.43 19.93 13.54
C GLY A 75 -12.90 20.43 12.21
N GLY A 76 -12.98 19.63 11.14
CA GLY A 76 -12.40 19.96 9.84
C GLY A 76 -13.08 19.25 8.68
N PHE A 77 -12.72 19.63 7.45
CA PHE A 77 -13.15 18.89 6.26
C PHE A 77 -12.46 17.54 6.17
N ASP A 78 -13.18 16.51 5.74
CA ASP A 78 -12.58 15.23 5.44
C ASP A 78 -11.54 15.35 4.33
N ALA A 79 -10.46 14.58 4.45
CA ALA A 79 -9.42 14.55 3.44
C ALA A 79 -10.00 14.10 2.09
N LEU A 80 -9.60 14.77 1.01
CA LEU A 80 -10.07 14.42 -0.33
C LEU A 80 -9.63 12.98 -0.66
N PRO A 81 -10.52 12.12 -1.16
CA PRO A 81 -10.11 10.77 -1.53
C PRO A 81 -9.29 10.81 -2.82
N CYS A 82 -8.31 9.92 -2.93
CA CYS A 82 -7.79 9.55 -4.24
C CYS A 82 -8.82 8.63 -4.92
N GLU A 83 -9.41 9.06 -6.03
CA GLU A 83 -10.42 8.29 -6.79
C GLU A 83 -9.85 7.03 -7.47
N SER A 84 -8.54 6.75 -7.32
CA SER A 84 -7.92 5.51 -7.80
C SER A 84 -7.58 4.52 -6.68
N CYS A 85 -6.99 4.97 -5.57
CA CYS A 85 -6.47 4.08 -4.52
C CYS A 85 -7.14 4.24 -3.15
N PHE A 86 -7.96 5.28 -2.94
CA PHE A 86 -8.59 5.66 -1.66
C PHE A 86 -7.62 5.94 -0.50
N HIS A 87 -6.31 5.78 -0.70
CA HIS A 87 -5.27 6.02 0.28
C HIS A 87 -4.30 7.07 -0.30
N PRO A 88 -4.65 8.38 -0.21
CA PRO A 88 -3.87 9.42 -0.83
C PRO A 88 -2.46 9.47 -0.22
N ARG A 89 -1.45 9.55 -1.09
CA ARG A 89 -0.04 9.68 -0.72
C ARG A 89 0.58 10.86 -1.46
N GLY A 90 1.21 11.76 -0.71
CA GLY A 90 1.74 13.02 -1.25
C GLY A 90 0.63 14.01 -1.61
N GLY A 91 0.89 14.85 -2.61
CA GLY A 91 -0.04 15.88 -3.07
C GLY A 91 -1.21 15.34 -3.92
N TYR A 92 -2.21 16.19 -4.11
CA TYR A 92 -3.34 15.92 -5.01
C TYR A 92 -3.14 16.57 -6.38
N SER A 93 -3.56 15.84 -7.41
CA SER A 93 -3.62 16.29 -8.79
C SER A 93 -5.02 16.02 -9.34
N VAL A 94 -5.51 16.93 -10.17
CA VAL A 94 -6.78 16.77 -10.88
C VAL A 94 -6.50 16.40 -12.33
N CYS A 95 -7.06 15.28 -12.81
CA CYS A 95 -6.87 14.86 -14.21
C CYS A 95 -7.60 15.76 -15.20
N ASP A 96 -7.09 15.85 -16.43
CA ASP A 96 -7.68 16.70 -17.47
C ASP A 96 -8.98 16.14 -18.06
N ASP A 97 -9.10 14.82 -18.20
CA ASP A 97 -10.19 14.21 -18.95
C ASP A 97 -11.53 14.27 -18.21
N LYS A 98 -11.53 13.85 -16.94
CA LYS A 98 -12.76 13.66 -16.13
C LYS A 98 -12.72 14.37 -14.78
N LEU A 99 -11.67 15.17 -14.53
CA LEU A 99 -11.47 15.89 -13.26
C LEU A 99 -11.49 14.95 -12.04
N HIS A 100 -10.85 13.79 -12.16
CA HIS A 100 -10.63 12.91 -11.02
C HIS A 100 -9.58 13.51 -10.10
N ILE A 101 -9.86 13.51 -8.80
CA ILE A 101 -8.90 13.83 -7.75
C ILE A 101 -8.04 12.58 -7.52
N VAL A 102 -6.76 12.66 -7.83
CA VAL A 102 -5.81 11.55 -7.65
C VAL A 102 -4.58 12.01 -6.88
N CYS A 103 -3.99 11.12 -6.09
CA CYS A 103 -2.74 11.41 -5.40
C CYS A 103 -1.54 11.36 -6.35
N GLY A 104 -0.38 11.84 -5.89
CA GLY A 104 0.85 11.87 -6.68
C GLY A 104 1.27 10.51 -7.24
N GLU A 105 1.08 9.42 -6.49
CA GLU A 105 1.37 8.06 -6.97
C GLU A 105 0.38 7.57 -8.05
N CYS A 106 -0.88 8.00 -7.96
CA CYS A 106 -1.92 7.62 -8.92
C CYS A 106 -1.96 8.50 -10.17
N PHE A 107 -1.24 9.61 -10.15
CA PHE A 107 -0.93 10.43 -11.32
C PHE A 107 0.42 10.00 -11.91
N ALA A 108 0.47 8.75 -12.36
CA ALA A 108 1.70 8.07 -12.73
C ALA A 108 2.27 8.55 -14.06
N THR A 109 3.61 8.53 -14.16
CA THR A 109 4.34 8.76 -15.41
C THR A 109 4.61 7.43 -16.09
N CYS A 110 4.18 7.28 -17.34
CA CYS A 110 4.42 6.05 -18.08
C CYS A 110 5.92 5.85 -18.37
N PRO A 111 6.51 4.69 -18.02
CA PRO A 111 7.94 4.45 -18.23
C PRO A 111 8.33 4.35 -19.72
N SER A 112 7.39 4.01 -20.61
CA SER A 112 7.68 3.89 -22.06
C SER A 112 7.63 5.22 -22.81
N CYS A 113 6.78 6.17 -22.40
CA CYS A 113 6.55 7.40 -23.17
C CYS A 113 6.72 8.70 -22.37
N GLY A 114 7.01 8.61 -21.07
CA GLY A 114 7.24 9.75 -20.19
C GLY A 114 6.02 10.62 -19.91
N ARG A 115 4.83 10.27 -20.42
CA ARG A 115 3.61 11.04 -20.19
C ARG A 115 2.95 10.66 -18.87
N GLN A 116 2.50 11.67 -18.14
CA GLN A 116 1.65 11.49 -16.98
C GLN A 116 0.24 11.08 -17.41
N TYR A 117 -0.37 10.17 -16.66
CA TYR A 117 -1.75 9.74 -16.86
C TYR A 117 -2.41 9.42 -15.52
N CYS A 118 -3.74 9.51 -15.50
CA CYS A 118 -4.54 9.23 -14.33
C CYS A 118 -4.92 7.75 -14.28
N LYS A 119 -4.54 7.04 -13.20
CA LYS A 119 -4.89 5.63 -12.98
C LYS A 119 -6.40 5.39 -12.81
N ALA A 120 -7.15 6.39 -12.34
CA ALA A 120 -8.61 6.32 -12.28
C ALA A 120 -9.26 6.34 -13.67
N CYS A 121 -8.71 7.11 -14.63
CA CYS A 121 -9.16 7.08 -16.02
C CYS A 121 -8.74 5.79 -16.73
N HIS A 122 -7.49 5.39 -16.54
CA HIS A 122 -6.88 4.27 -17.23
C HIS A 122 -6.14 3.38 -16.23
N LYS A 123 -6.78 2.26 -15.86
CA LYS A 123 -6.30 1.26 -14.87
C LYS A 123 -4.93 0.69 -15.27
N ASP A 124 -3.87 1.38 -14.86
CA ASP A 124 -2.45 1.07 -15.11
C ASP A 124 -2.03 0.91 -16.58
N THR A 125 -2.87 1.34 -17.52
CA THR A 125 -2.59 1.22 -18.95
C THR A 125 -2.41 2.61 -19.53
N CYS A 126 -1.24 2.91 -20.06
CA CYS A 126 -0.99 4.24 -20.60
C CYS A 126 -1.85 4.48 -21.85
N PRO A 127 -2.62 5.59 -21.94
CA PRO A 127 -3.49 5.86 -23.09
C PRO A 127 -2.73 6.05 -24.40
N LYS A 128 -1.45 6.49 -24.34
CA LYS A 128 -0.62 6.72 -25.53
C LYS A 128 -0.01 5.44 -26.10
N CYS A 129 0.61 4.61 -25.25
CA CYS A 129 1.35 3.42 -25.72
C CYS A 129 0.60 2.10 -25.48
N LYS A 130 -0.53 2.12 -24.77
CA LYS A 130 -1.35 0.95 -24.40
C LYS A 130 -0.58 -0.17 -23.68
N ARG A 131 0.58 0.15 -23.10
CA ARG A 131 1.36 -0.76 -22.26
C ARG A 131 0.98 -0.60 -20.80
N LYS A 132 1.04 -1.70 -20.05
CA LYS A 132 0.91 -1.68 -18.60
C LYS A 132 2.15 -1.02 -17.98
N SER A 133 1.89 -0.18 -16.99
CA SER A 133 2.89 0.50 -16.16
C SER A 133 2.88 -0.06 -14.74
#